data_AF-A0A2G1X6S2-F1
#
_entry.id   AF-A0A2G1X6S2-F1
#
_cell.length_a   1.000
_cell.length_b   1.000
_cell.length_c   1.000
_cell.angle_alpha   90.00
_cell.angle_beta   90.00
_cell.angle_gamma   90.00
#
_symmetry.space_group_name_H-M   'P 1'
#
loop_
_entity.id
_entity.type
_entity.pdbx_description
1 polymer ?
#
loop_
_entity_poly.entity_id
_entity_poly.type
_entity_poly.pdbx_seq_one_letter_code
_entity_poly.pdbx_strand_id
1 'polypeptide(L)'
;EVTVSLLVAAKNDVLLYDISKWGEDVGIASKATFSRTKTRLEDLGVIDTEKVPIDVGRPRLRLKLGDERLEGVDAAELAAEAAEMMAATPA
;
A
#
# COMPACT_ATOMS: atom_id res chain seq x y z
N GLU A 1 -6.19 7.80 -7.02
CA GLU A 1 -5.86 6.56 -7.75
C GLU A 1 -4.78 5.75 -7.05
N VAL A 2 -3.54 6.24 -6.93
CA VAL A 2 -2.41 5.52 -6.28
C VAL A 2 -2.73 4.96 -4.89
N THR A 3 -3.38 5.73 -4.02
CA THR A 3 -3.77 5.27 -2.67
C THR A 3 -4.64 4.02 -2.71
N VAL A 4 -5.66 4.01 -3.57
CA VAL A 4 -6.56 2.85 -3.72
C VAL A 4 -5.80 1.66 -4.28
N SER A 5 -4.92 1.88 -5.26
CA SER A 5 -4.06 0.82 -5.81
C SER A 5 -3.17 0.19 -4.73
N LEU A 6 -2.61 0.99 -3.82
CA LEU A 6 -1.78 0.49 -2.72
C LEU A 6 -2.60 -0.25 -1.66
N LEU A 7 -3.81 0.23 -1.33
CA LEU A 7 -4.72 -0.47 -0.41
C LEU A 7 -5.13 -1.84 -0.95
N VAL A 8 -5.50 -1.90 -2.24
CA VAL A 8 -5.85 -3.17 -2.89
C VAL A 8 -4.63 -4.10 -2.96
N ALA A 9 -3.44 -3.55 -3.27
CA ALA A 9 -2.22 -4.34 -3.28
C ALA A 9 -1.85 -4.90 -1.90
N ALA A 10 -2.00 -4.10 -0.84
CA ALA A 10 -1.79 -4.52 0.54
C ALA A 10 -2.78 -5.60 1.00
N LYS A 11 -4.07 -5.45 0.67
CA LYS A 11 -5.09 -6.47 0.94
C LYS A 11 -4.81 -7.82 0.27
N ASN A 12 -4.05 -7.82 -0.82
CA ASN A 12 -3.73 -9.00 -1.62
C ASN A 12 -2.26 -9.42 -1.53
N ASP A 13 -1.50 -8.91 -0.55
CA ASP A 13 -0.11 -9.30 -0.31
C ASP A 13 0.81 -9.12 -1.54
N VAL A 14 0.53 -8.10 -2.36
CA VAL A 14 1.26 -7.82 -3.60
C VAL A 14 2.58 -7.11 -3.31
N LEU A 15 3.61 -7.40 -4.11
CA LEU A 15 4.88 -6.69 -4.01
C LEU A 15 4.74 -5.24 -4.51
N LEU A 16 5.31 -4.29 -3.77
CA LEU A 16 5.35 -2.87 -4.16
C LEU A 16 5.94 -2.69 -5.57
N TYR A 17 6.93 -3.51 -5.93
CA TYR A 17 7.53 -3.49 -7.27
C TYR A 17 6.50 -3.78 -8.37
N ASP A 18 5.66 -4.79 -8.19
CA ASP A 18 4.71 -5.23 -9.23
C ASP A 18 3.61 -4.19 -9.44
N ILE A 19 3.00 -3.69 -8.35
CA ILE A 19 1.94 -2.68 -8.44
C ILE A 19 2.47 -1.33 -8.96
N SER A 20 3.67 -0.92 -8.54
CA SER A 20 4.25 0.35 -9.01
C SER A 20 4.74 0.27 -10.45
N LYS A 21 5.23 -0.89 -10.91
CA LYS A 21 5.55 -1.12 -12.31
C LYS A 21 4.28 -1.12 -13.16
N TRP A 22 3.27 -1.90 -12.79
CA TRP A 22 2.00 -1.91 -13.50
C TRP A 22 1.39 -0.51 -13.59
N GLY A 23 1.34 0.21 -12.47
CA GLY A 23 0.78 1.57 -12.42
C GLY A 23 1.54 2.57 -13.28
N GLU A 24 2.86 2.41 -13.41
CA GLU A 24 3.66 3.21 -14.33
C GLU A 24 3.41 2.83 -15.79
N ASP A 25 3.37 1.52 -16.09
CA ASP A 25 3.17 0.98 -17.44
C ASP A 25 1.81 1.40 -18.03
N VAL A 26 0.77 1.51 -17.21
CA VAL A 26 -0.58 1.95 -17.65
C VAL A 26 -0.86 3.45 -17.43
N GLY A 27 0.12 4.20 -16.93
CA GLY A 27 0.04 5.67 -16.83
C GLY A 27 -0.69 6.23 -15.59
N ILE A 28 -0.89 5.45 -14.52
CA ILE A 28 -1.47 5.92 -13.25
C ILE A 28 -0.55 6.91 -12.55
N ALA A 29 0.72 6.52 -12.33
CA ALA A 29 1.74 7.37 -11.71
C ALA A 29 3.13 6.75 -11.84
N SER A 30 4.17 7.56 -11.67
CA SER A 30 5.55 7.06 -11.61
C SER A 30 5.82 6.20 -10.38
N LYS A 31 6.79 5.29 -10.46
CA LYS A 31 7.26 4.50 -9.30
C LYS A 31 7.63 5.35 -8.08
N ALA A 32 8.21 6.52 -8.30
CA ALA A 32 8.55 7.46 -7.23
C ALA A 32 7.31 7.98 -6.50
N THR A 33 6.19 8.16 -7.21
CA THR A 33 4.91 8.57 -6.62
C THR A 33 4.31 7.45 -5.78
N PHE A 34 4.30 6.21 -6.30
CA PHE A 34 3.92 5.03 -5.52
C PHE A 34 4.75 4.91 -4.23
N SER A 35 6.07 5.07 -4.33
CA SER A 35 6.96 5.01 -3.16
C SER A 35 6.61 6.06 -2.10
N ARG A 36 6.38 7.32 -2.50
CA ARG A 36 6.02 8.39 -1.54
C ARG A 36 4.65 8.17 -0.93
N THR A 37 3.65 7.76 -1.72
CA THR A 37 2.32 7.45 -1.20
C THR A 37 2.36 6.26 -0.25
N LYS A 38 3.15 5.23 -0.55
CA LYS A 38 3.38 4.09 0.35
C LYS A 38 3.99 4.54 1.68
N THR A 39 5.04 5.36 1.68
CA THR A 39 5.62 5.91 2.92
C THR A 39 4.58 6.67 3.72
N ARG A 40 3.79 7.55 3.09
CA ARG A 40 2.70 8.25 3.79
C ARG A 40 1.69 7.31 4.42
N LEU A 41 1.35 6.20 3.76
CA LEU A 41 0.39 5.22 4.30
C LEU A 41 0.99 4.39 5.44
N GLU A 42 2.30 4.12 5.41
CA GLU A 42 3.03 3.52 6.54
C GLU A 42 3.07 4.46 7.74
N ASP A 43 3.37 5.75 7.51
CA ASP A 43 3.40 6.76 8.58
C ASP A 43 2.04 6.90 9.29
N LEU A 44 0.95 6.59 8.59
CA LEU A 44 -0.43 6.59 9.10
C LEU A 44 -0.89 5.24 9.64
N GLY A 45 -0.04 4.20 9.62
CA GLY A 45 -0.38 2.84 10.06
C GLY A 45 -1.38 2.13 9.15
N VAL A 46 -1.68 2.66 7.96
CA VAL A 46 -2.68 2.08 7.04
C VAL A 46 -2.10 0.89 6.27
N ILE A 47 -0.81 0.95 5.95
CA ILE A 47 -0.07 -0.12 5.25
C ILE A 47 1.19 -0.42 6.06
N ASP A 48 1.64 -1.67 6.01
CA ASP A 48 2.98 -2.08 6.45
C ASP A 48 3.72 -2.79 5.30
N THR A 49 5.02 -3.04 5.46
CA THR A 49 5.80 -3.85 4.53
C THR A 49 6.63 -4.96 5.14
N GLU A 50 6.57 -6.12 4.49
CA GLU A 50 7.41 -7.27 4.81
C GLU A 50 8.51 -7.41 3.75
N LYS A 51 9.75 -7.68 4.18
CA LYS A 51 10.86 -7.96 3.27
C LYS A 51 10.75 -9.36 2.70
N VAL A 52 10.75 -9.46 1.38
CA VAL A 52 10.73 -10.71 0.63
C VAL A 52 12.10 -10.94 -0.02
N PRO A 53 12.84 -11.98 0.39
CA PRO A 53 14.10 -12.34 -0.25
C PRO A 53 13.93 -12.62 -1.75
N ILE A 54 14.96 -12.30 -2.51
CA ILE A 54 15.05 -12.60 -3.95
C ILE A 54 16.45 -13.12 -4.26
N ASP A 55 16.60 -13.82 -5.38
CA ASP A 55 17.85 -14.50 -5.75
C ASP A 55 19.04 -13.54 -5.95
N VAL A 56 18.78 -12.35 -6.51
CA VAL A 56 19.82 -11.34 -6.77
C VAL A 56 19.28 -9.94 -6.47
N GLY A 57 20.05 -9.16 -5.71
CA GLY A 57 19.74 -7.77 -5.40
C GLY A 57 19.17 -7.57 -4.00
N ARG A 58 18.47 -6.44 -3.79
CA ARG A 58 17.85 -6.14 -2.49
C ARG A 58 16.48 -6.82 -2.37
N PRO A 59 16.08 -7.28 -1.17
CA PRO A 59 14.75 -7.81 -0.94
C PRO A 59 13.65 -6.89 -1.48
N ARG A 60 12.58 -7.48 -1.99
CA ARG A 60 11.37 -6.75 -2.36
C ARG A 60 10.52 -6.48 -1.13
N LEU A 61 9.58 -5.56 -1.26
CA LEU A 61 8.64 -5.24 -0.20
C LEU A 61 7.27 -5.79 -0.59
N ARG A 62 6.75 -6.70 0.22
CA ARG A 62 5.34 -7.12 0.19
C ARG A 62 4.52 -6.11 0.98
N LEU A 63 3.46 -5.61 0.38
CA LEU A 63 2.52 -4.71 1.04
C LEU A 63 1.59 -5.53 1.92
N LYS A 64 1.34 -5.04 3.14
CA LYS A 64 0.41 -5.61 4.12
C LYS A 64 -0.52 -4.51 4.62
N LEU A 65 -1.71 -4.87 5.09
CA LEU A 65 -2.54 -3.94 5.84
C LEU A 65 -1.86 -3.67 7.18
N GLY A 66 -1.83 -2.40 7.61
CA GLY A 66 -1.09 -1.97 8.79
C GLY A 66 -1.90 -1.96 10.08
N ASP A 67 -3.23 -2.16 10.00
CA ASP A 67 -4.16 -2.05 11.12
C ASP A 67 -5.22 -3.15 11.04
N GLU A 68 -5.54 -3.76 12.19
CA GLU A 68 -6.50 -4.86 12.31
C GLU A 68 -7.92 -4.48 11.87
N ARG A 69 -8.29 -3.18 11.95
CA ARG A 69 -9.58 -2.67 11.47
C ARG A 69 -9.76 -2.84 9.96
N LEU A 70 -8.66 -2.97 9.22
CA LEU A 70 -8.66 -3.12 7.77
C LEU A 70 -8.74 -4.59 7.33
N GLU A 71 -8.56 -5.54 8.24
CA GLU A 71 -8.52 -6.97 7.93
C GLU A 71 -9.93 -7.59 7.91
N GLY A 72 -10.17 -8.53 6.98
CA GLY A 72 -11.44 -9.27 6.92
C GLY A 72 -12.67 -8.48 6.43
N VAL A 73 -12.55 -7.16 6.26
CA VAL A 73 -13.63 -6.30 5.78
C VAL A 73 -13.78 -6.34 4.26
N ASP A 74 -14.94 -5.90 3.75
CA ASP A 74 -15.15 -5.79 2.31
C ASP A 74 -14.41 -4.60 1.69
N ALA A 75 -14.58 -4.36 0.38
CA ALA A 75 -13.88 -3.27 -0.30
C ALA A 75 -14.39 -1.88 0.07
N ALA A 76 -15.68 -1.73 0.36
CA ALA A 76 -16.29 -0.45 0.71
C ALA A 76 -15.90 -0.06 2.15
N GLU A 77 -15.96 -1.03 3.07
CA GLU A 77 -15.55 -0.88 4.46
C GLU A 77 -14.05 -0.61 4.57
N LEU A 78 -13.20 -1.34 3.83
CA LEU A 78 -11.76 -1.03 3.75
C LEU A 78 -11.50 0.43 3.36
N ALA A 79 -12.23 0.93 2.36
CA ALA A 79 -12.06 2.30 1.88
C ALA A 79 -12.52 3.33 2.93
N ALA A 80 -13.60 3.04 3.66
CA ALA A 80 -14.12 3.90 4.71
C ALA A 80 -13.15 3.98 5.91
N GLU A 81 -12.73 2.83 6.44
CA GLU A 81 -11.80 2.75 7.58
C GLU A 81 -10.45 3.42 7.25
N ALA A 82 -9.88 3.12 6.08
CA ALA A 82 -8.64 3.75 5.64
C ALA A 82 -8.79 5.28 5.47
N ALA A 83 -9.95 5.75 5.00
CA ALA A 83 -10.21 7.18 4.89
C ALA A 83 -10.32 7.85 6.27
N GLU A 84 -10.96 7.21 7.24
CA GLU A 84 -11.04 7.68 8.62
C GLU A 84 -9.65 7.76 9.26
N MET A 85 -8.84 6.72 9.11
CA MET A 85 -7.44 6.70 9.59
C MET A 85 -6.61 7.83 8.97
N MET A 86 -6.76 8.08 7.66
CA MET A 86 -6.04 9.18 6.99
C MET A 86 -6.54 10.57 7.38
N ALA A 87 -7.77 10.70 7.86
CA ALA A 87 -8.35 11.95 8.34
C ALA A 87 -7.96 12.23 9.80
N ALA A 88 -7.76 11.19 10.60
CA ALA A 88 -7.22 11.26 11.96
C ALA A 88 -5.72 11.58 11.92
N THR A 89 -5.39 12.87 11.73
CA THR A 89 -3.99 13.34 11.81
C THR A 89 -3.49 13.12 13.25
N PRO A 90 -2.30 12.50 13.48
CA PRO A 90 -1.69 12.54 14.80
C PRO A 90 -1.26 13.98 15.09
N ALA A 91 -1.65 14.48 16.27
CA ALA A 91 -1.20 15.78 16.79
C ALA A 91 0.31 15.80 17.07
#